data_AF-A0A961BVQ0-F1
#
_entry.id   AF-A0A961BVQ0-F1
#
_cell.length_a   1.000
_cell.length_b   1.000
_cell.length_c   1.000
_cell.angle_alpha   90.00
_cell.angle_beta   90.00
_cell.angle_gamma   90.00
#
_symmetry.space_group_name_H-M   'P 1'
#
loop_
_entity.id
_entity.type
_entity.pdbx_description
1 polymer ?
#
loop_
_entity_poly.entity_id
_entity_poly.type
_entity_poly.pdbx_seq_one_letter_code
_entity_poly.pdbx_strand_id
1 'polypeptide(L)'
;MLDDLTLPDGVVLVRTTPTFDTSSMPAGLRQAHRVATGVWGLLRVLDGEVVFVMETTGERRTVAAGEEQVIPPDADHHVEPSAEARFEVAFYR
;
A
#
# COMPACT_ATOMS: atom_id res chain seq x y z
N MET A 1 2.57 14.50 5.72
CA MET A 1 2.83 13.23 6.40
C MET A 1 2.12 12.13 5.64
N LEU A 2 2.42 10.85 5.87
CA LEU A 2 1.78 9.74 5.17
C LEU A 2 0.25 9.75 5.30
N ASP A 3 -0.26 10.23 6.45
CA ASP A 3 -1.68 10.41 6.73
C ASP A 3 -2.37 11.49 5.86
N ASP A 4 -1.60 12.43 5.31
CA ASP A 4 -2.15 13.54 4.51
C ASP A 4 -2.23 13.19 3.01
N LEU A 5 -1.73 12.02 2.61
CA LEU A 5 -1.71 11.63 1.21
C LEU A 5 -3.12 11.22 0.77
N THR A 6 -3.62 11.91 -0.26
CA THR A 6 -4.90 11.61 -0.90
C THR A 6 -4.68 11.26 -2.37
N LEU A 7 -5.55 10.42 -2.93
CA LEU A 7 -5.58 10.21 -4.38
C LEU A 7 -5.90 11.56 -5.06
N PRO A 8 -5.18 11.94 -6.13
CA PRO A 8 -5.51 13.14 -6.88
C PRO A 8 -6.89 13.03 -7.55
N ASP A 9 -7.54 14.16 -7.77
CA ASP A 9 -8.78 14.20 -8.55
C ASP A 9 -8.56 13.69 -9.98
N GLY A 10 -9.53 12.94 -10.49
CA GLY A 10 -9.56 12.50 -11.88
C GLY A 10 -8.76 11.23 -12.18
N VAL A 11 -8.02 10.67 -11.22
CA VAL A 11 -7.41 9.34 -11.41
C VAL A 11 -8.48 8.25 -11.43
N VAL A 12 -8.30 7.26 -12.29
CA VAL A 12 -9.28 6.20 -12.55
C VAL A 12 -8.71 4.85 -12.13
N LEU A 13 -9.53 4.02 -11.48
CA LEU A 13 -9.16 2.67 -11.10
C LEU A 13 -8.84 1.83 -12.34
N VAL A 14 -7.64 1.25 -12.38
CA VAL A 14 -7.19 0.37 -13.46
C VAL A 14 -7.34 -1.09 -13.07
N ARG A 15 -6.93 -1.46 -11.85
CA ARG A 15 -7.07 -2.81 -11.30
C ARG A 15 -6.92 -2.81 -9.79
N THR A 16 -7.37 -3.89 -9.17
CA THR A 16 -7.04 -4.25 -7.79
C THR A 16 -6.36 -5.61 -7.78
N THR A 17 -5.41 -5.83 -6.87
CA THR A 17 -4.85 -7.17 -6.63
C THR A 17 -5.92 -8.12 -6.08
N PRO A 18 -5.69 -9.44 -6.08
CA PRO A 18 -6.36 -10.31 -5.11
C PRO A 18 -6.07 -9.83 -3.68
N THR A 19 -6.91 -10.25 -2.73
CA THR A 19 -6.59 -10.10 -1.31
C THR A 19 -5.37 -10.95 -0.97
N PHE A 20 -4.37 -10.33 -0.38
CA PHE A 20 -3.19 -10.98 0.17
C PHE A 20 -3.36 -11.25 1.66
N ASP A 21 -2.66 -12.28 2.11
CA ASP A 21 -2.37 -12.61 3.50
C ASP A 21 -0.89 -13.02 3.61
N THR A 22 -0.43 -13.41 4.80
CA THR A 22 0.98 -13.79 5.01
C THR A 22 1.48 -14.98 4.18
N SER A 23 0.58 -15.82 3.67
CA SER A 23 0.88 -16.99 2.84
C SER A 23 0.78 -16.72 1.32
N SER A 24 -0.08 -15.80 0.91
CA SER A 24 -0.36 -15.51 -0.50
C SER A 24 0.31 -14.24 -1.02
N MET A 25 0.78 -13.37 -0.13
CA MET A 25 1.48 -12.14 -0.48
C MET A 25 2.82 -12.44 -1.19
N PRO A 26 3.13 -11.77 -2.32
CA PRO A 26 4.46 -11.85 -2.92
C PRO A 26 5.54 -11.39 -1.93
N ALA A 27 6.59 -12.21 -1.73
CA ALA A 27 7.68 -11.90 -0.81
C ALA A 27 8.38 -10.55 -1.09
N GLY A 28 8.36 -10.09 -2.34
CA GLY A 28 8.90 -8.80 -2.74
C GLY A 28 8.22 -7.58 -2.09
N LEU A 29 6.97 -7.71 -1.63
CA LEU A 29 6.28 -6.59 -0.97
C LEU A 29 6.87 -6.25 0.41
N ARG A 30 7.64 -7.18 1.02
CA ARG A 30 8.38 -6.94 2.28
C ARG A 30 9.72 -6.21 2.08
N GLN A 31 10.09 -5.92 0.85
CA GLN A 31 11.33 -5.22 0.49
C GLN A 31 10.97 -3.94 -0.24
N ALA A 32 11.93 -2.99 -0.26
CA ALA A 32 11.81 -1.76 -1.03
C ALA A 32 11.39 -2.05 -2.48
N HIS A 33 10.26 -1.51 -2.87
CA HIS A 33 9.72 -1.58 -4.22
C HIS A 33 8.89 -0.32 -4.50
N ARG A 34 8.45 -0.17 -5.75
CA ARG A 34 7.64 0.97 -6.17
C ARG A 34 6.51 0.54 -7.07
N VAL A 35 5.45 1.33 -7.05
CA VAL A 35 4.45 1.32 -8.11
C VAL A 35 5.06 1.91 -9.40
N ALA A 36 4.48 1.59 -10.56
CA ALA A 36 4.99 2.08 -11.83
C ALA A 36 4.86 3.61 -11.94
N THR A 37 5.71 4.23 -12.76
CA THR A 37 5.64 5.66 -13.06
C THR A 37 4.24 6.08 -13.53
N GLY A 38 3.74 7.17 -12.94
CA GLY A 38 2.39 7.68 -13.16
C GLY A 38 1.26 6.74 -12.71
N VAL A 39 1.52 5.79 -11.80
CA VAL A 39 0.50 4.97 -11.15
C VAL A 39 0.44 5.31 -9.68
N TRP A 40 -0.77 5.53 -9.18
CA TRP A 40 -1.03 5.66 -7.75
C TRP A 40 -1.48 4.31 -7.19
N GLY A 41 -0.92 3.90 -6.05
CA GLY A 41 -1.41 2.77 -5.27
C GLY A 41 -2.34 3.23 -4.15
N LEU A 42 -3.29 2.39 -3.77
CA LEU A 42 -4.08 2.53 -2.56
C LEU A 42 -4.07 1.18 -1.84
N LEU A 43 -3.27 1.10 -0.77
CA LEU A 43 -3.27 -0.03 0.14
C LEU A 43 -4.54 0.03 0.99
N ARG A 44 -5.33 -1.05 0.99
CA ARG A 44 -6.52 -1.20 1.82
C ARG A 44 -6.37 -2.38 2.75
N VAL A 45 -6.49 -2.14 4.04
CA VAL A 45 -6.39 -3.22 5.04
C VAL A 45 -7.80 -3.66 5.41
N LEU A 46 -8.09 -4.94 5.20
CA LEU A 46 -9.39 -5.56 5.43
C LEU A 46 -9.49 -6.23 6.80
N ASP A 47 -8.38 -6.77 7.29
CA ASP A 47 -8.26 -7.39 8.62
C ASP A 47 -6.82 -7.22 9.13
N GLY A 48 -6.64 -7.30 10.45
CA GLY A 48 -5.34 -7.09 11.11
C GLY A 48 -4.78 -5.68 10.88
N GLU A 49 -3.46 -5.60 10.69
CA GLU A 49 -2.76 -4.34 10.43
C GLU A 49 -1.58 -4.54 9.48
N VAL A 50 -1.23 -3.48 8.76
CA VAL A 50 -0.05 -3.42 7.90
C VAL A 50 0.74 -2.17 8.25
N VAL A 51 2.02 -2.33 8.59
CA VAL A 51 2.92 -1.18 8.69
C VAL A 51 3.44 -0.85 7.28
N PHE A 52 3.07 0.33 6.80
CA PHE A 52 3.60 0.90 5.57
C PHE A 52 4.84 1.75 5.89
N VAL A 53 5.90 1.58 5.10
CA VAL A 53 7.17 2.28 5.29
C VAL A 53 7.56 2.99 4.01
N MET A 54 7.80 4.30 4.11
CA MET A 54 8.32 5.10 3.02
C MET A 54 9.86 5.10 3.09
N GLU A 55 10.51 4.50 2.10
CA GLU A 55 11.97 4.29 2.14
C GLU A 55 12.74 5.61 2.04
N THR A 56 12.20 6.58 1.29
CA THR A 56 12.86 7.86 1.06
C THR A 56 12.93 8.74 2.32
N THR A 57 11.94 8.66 3.20
CA THR A 57 11.84 9.49 4.41
C THR A 57 12.07 8.68 5.69
N GLY A 58 11.96 7.36 5.63
CA GLY A 58 11.90 6.48 6.81
C GLY A 58 10.59 6.61 7.60
N GLU A 59 9.59 7.34 7.09
CA GLU A 59 8.30 7.51 7.74
C GLU A 59 7.54 6.17 7.75
N ARG A 60 6.92 5.87 8.90
CA ARG A 60 6.22 4.60 9.14
C ARG A 60 4.80 4.91 9.59
N ARG A 61 3.83 4.18 9.04
CA ARG A 61 2.43 4.28 9.43
C ARG A 61 1.83 2.90 9.61
N THR A 62 1.19 2.66 10.75
CA THR A 62 0.33 1.50 10.93
C THR A 62 -1.01 1.79 10.28
N VAL A 63 -1.42 0.93 9.36
CA VAL A 63 -2.71 0.97 8.67
C VAL A 63 -3.54 -0.20 9.20
N ALA A 64 -4.57 0.08 9.97
CA ALA A 64 -5.42 -0.92 10.60
C ALA A 64 -6.58 -1.35 9.68
N ALA A 65 -7.26 -2.44 10.04
CA ALA A 65 -8.46 -2.89 9.34
C ALA A 65 -9.50 -1.76 9.18
N GLY A 66 -9.97 -1.56 7.94
CA GLY A 66 -10.87 -0.48 7.56
C GLY A 66 -10.16 0.82 7.13
N GLU A 67 -8.84 0.90 7.26
CA GLU A 67 -8.04 2.05 6.86
C GLU A 67 -7.33 1.84 5.52
N GLU A 68 -6.87 2.96 4.95
CA GLU A 68 -6.20 2.99 3.67
C GLU A 68 -4.93 3.85 3.71
N GLN A 69 -3.95 3.51 2.86
CA GLN A 69 -2.76 4.33 2.61
C GLN A 69 -2.59 4.56 1.11
N VAL A 70 -2.50 5.84 0.73
CA VAL A 70 -2.15 6.24 -0.63
C VAL A 70 -0.66 6.11 -0.86
N ILE A 71 -0.29 5.55 -2.01
CA ILE A 71 1.08 5.29 -2.44
C ILE A 71 1.34 6.13 -3.70
N PRO A 72 2.15 7.19 -3.63
CA PRO A 72 2.45 8.03 -4.78
C PRO A 72 3.25 7.27 -5.87
N PRO A 73 3.18 7.74 -7.13
CA PRO A 73 4.06 7.25 -8.19
C PRO A 73 5.53 7.39 -7.82
N ASP A 74 6.33 6.42 -8.25
CA ASP A 74 7.80 6.44 -8.10
C ASP A 74 8.30 6.50 -6.64
N ALA A 75 7.42 6.30 -5.66
CA ALA A 75 7.76 6.23 -4.25
C ALA A 75 8.22 4.81 -3.87
N ASP A 76 9.48 4.68 -3.49
CA ASP A 76 10.01 3.44 -2.93
C ASP A 76 9.44 3.23 -1.51
N HIS A 77 8.86 2.06 -1.29
CA HIS A 77 8.19 1.68 -0.05
C HIS A 77 8.20 0.16 0.13
N HIS A 78 7.82 -0.28 1.32
CA HIS A 78 7.49 -1.68 1.58
C HIS A 78 6.36 -1.79 2.61
N VAL A 79 5.87 -3.03 2.77
CA VAL A 79 4.86 -3.36 3.78
C VAL A 79 5.33 -4.44 4.74
N GLU A 80 4.98 -4.28 6.00
CA GLU A 80 5.20 -5.23 7.07
C GLU A 80 3.83 -5.65 7.63
N PRO A 81 3.17 -6.68 7.03
CA PRO A 81 1.87 -7.15 7.50
C PRO A 81 1.98 -7.93 8.80
N SER A 82 0.98 -7.79 9.68
CA SER A 82 0.77 -8.65 10.85
C SER A 82 0.43 -10.10 10.44
N ALA A 83 0.35 -11.01 11.40
CA ALA A 83 0.03 -12.42 11.12
C ALA A 83 -1.40 -12.60 10.59
N GLU A 84 -2.32 -11.77 11.06
CA GLU A 84 -3.75 -11.75 10.74
C GLU A 84 -4.08 -10.84 9.55
N ALA A 85 -3.08 -10.10 9.03
CA ALA A 85 -3.30 -9.09 8.03
C ALA A 85 -3.92 -9.67 6.76
N ARG A 86 -5.02 -9.04 6.33
CA ARG A 86 -5.61 -9.23 5.01
C ARG A 86 -5.70 -7.89 4.32
N PHE A 87 -5.14 -7.76 3.13
CA PHE A 87 -5.09 -6.47 2.45
C PHE A 87 -5.07 -6.62 0.93
N GLU A 88 -5.40 -5.56 0.23
CA GLU A 88 -5.32 -5.47 -1.23
C GLU A 88 -4.70 -4.14 -1.64
N VAL A 89 -4.25 -4.06 -2.90
CA VAL A 89 -3.77 -2.81 -3.47
C VAL A 89 -4.55 -2.49 -4.73
N ALA A 90 -5.23 -1.35 -4.72
CA ALA A 90 -5.86 -0.78 -5.90
C ALA A 90 -4.88 0.16 -6.62
N PHE A 91 -4.84 0.11 -7.94
CA PHE A 91 -3.95 0.90 -8.78
C PHE A 91 -4.76 1.86 -9.66
N TYR A 92 -4.40 3.13 -9.62
CA TYR A 92 -5.07 4.22 -10.33
C TYR A 92 -4.12 4.92 -11.31
N ARG A 93 -4.66 5.48 -12.40
CA ARG A 93 -3.96 6.30 -13.39
C ARG A 93 -4.72 7.57 -13.71
#